data_AF-A0A182V319-F1
#
_entry.id   AF-A0A182V319-F1
#
_cell.length_a   1.000
_cell.length_b   1.000
_cell.length_c   1.000
_cell.angle_alpha   90.00
_cell.angle_beta   90.00
_cell.angle_gamma   90.00
#
_symmetry.space_group_name_H-M   'P 1'
#
loop_
_entity.id
_entity.type
_entity.pdbx_description
1 polymer ?
#
loop_
_entity_poly.entity_id
_entity_poly.type
_entity_poly.pdbx_seq_one_letter_code
_entity_poly.pdbx_strand_id
1 'polypeptide(L)'
;MSAAQKQSHPVEMGPIEPHQRLQKLVADSQRVSIDPTMPINRYYRSGNQIVETADRSLREGNLEKAFTFYLRFVTIFVELILEHPGYRSVPPADKQQTKEKIKKIMPRAEEIRSKLLEKYTTEYRLYLKQLQLQADQEEREGEARKAAAAAAAAAAAAAAATAAAKSADQQPTTSYAPSAPPSHVAVITDTDAKLIDQVLYPSDFLTDRSQATGLPGTGLLLAGEDGRRFDRALKPTAPIGATAGGGFRSIVVPTDTMQKFLELAAANTAANLETCAILAGSLVQARFTITHVIFPKQSGTSDSCNTMNEEEIAVVQDRHNLITLGWIHTHPSQTAFLSSVDLHTHCSYQLMLEEAIAIVCSPKYRETGFFNLTPHGMDSISQCRQTGFHPHPAGQPLFTEAQHIVLSDNVAARVIDLR
;
A
#
# COMPACT_ATOMS: atom_id res chain seq x y z
N MET A 1 15.11 -22.22 -40.69
CA MET A 1 16.15 -21.29 -40.21
C MET A 1 15.61 -20.59 -38.97
N SER A 2 16.41 -20.52 -37.90
CA SER A 2 15.97 -19.97 -36.61
C SER A 2 16.31 -18.48 -36.51
N ALA A 3 15.37 -17.66 -36.09
CA ALA A 3 15.57 -16.24 -35.78
C ALA A 3 15.25 -16.01 -34.30
N ALA A 4 16.29 -15.91 -33.48
CA ALA A 4 16.16 -15.81 -32.03
C ALA A 4 15.62 -14.44 -31.61
N GLN A 5 14.50 -14.43 -30.88
CA GLN A 5 14.00 -13.23 -30.21
C GLN A 5 14.82 -12.96 -28.94
N LYS A 6 15.46 -11.77 -28.87
CA LYS A 6 16.09 -11.28 -27.65
C LYS A 6 15.01 -10.85 -26.65
N GLN A 7 14.81 -11.65 -25.62
CA GLN A 7 14.05 -11.25 -24.42
C GLN A 7 14.95 -10.42 -23.50
N SER A 8 14.49 -9.25 -23.09
CA SER A 8 15.11 -8.45 -22.03
C SER A 8 14.21 -8.49 -20.80
N HIS A 9 14.52 -9.38 -19.86
CA HIS A 9 13.90 -9.35 -18.53
C HIS A 9 14.33 -8.08 -17.79
N PRO A 10 13.42 -7.39 -17.07
CA PRO A 10 13.82 -6.52 -15.98
C PRO A 10 14.49 -7.39 -14.91
N VAL A 11 15.60 -6.94 -14.35
CA VAL A 11 16.36 -7.70 -13.35
C VAL A 11 15.94 -7.24 -11.98
N GLU A 12 15.64 -8.19 -11.09
CA GLU A 12 15.41 -7.95 -9.66
C GLU A 12 16.60 -7.20 -9.09
N MET A 13 16.40 -5.90 -8.86
CA MET A 13 17.44 -5.02 -8.37
C MET A 13 17.65 -5.35 -6.89
N GLY A 14 18.46 -6.37 -6.66
CA GLY A 14 19.12 -6.67 -5.40
C GLY A 14 19.98 -5.49 -4.92
N PRO A 15 20.87 -5.68 -3.94
CA PRO A 15 21.58 -4.58 -3.27
C PRO A 15 22.34 -3.70 -4.26
N ILE A 16 21.71 -2.59 -4.66
CA ILE A 16 22.19 -1.69 -5.72
C ILE A 16 23.54 -1.12 -5.27
N GLU A 17 24.56 -1.25 -6.12
CA GLU A 17 25.90 -0.74 -5.81
C GLU A 17 25.81 0.76 -5.43
N PRO A 18 26.54 1.24 -4.40
CA PRO A 18 26.47 2.62 -3.92
C PRO A 18 26.53 3.69 -5.02
N HIS A 19 27.37 3.48 -6.03
CA HIS A 19 27.48 4.36 -7.20
C HIS A 19 26.24 4.32 -8.10
N GLN A 20 25.68 3.14 -8.36
CA GLN A 20 24.48 2.96 -9.18
C GLN A 20 23.23 3.53 -8.47
N ARG A 21 23.12 3.40 -7.15
CA ARG A 21 22.05 4.03 -6.34
C ARG A 21 22.12 5.55 -6.41
N LEU A 22 23.32 6.12 -6.29
CA LEU A 22 23.54 7.56 -6.45
C LEU A 22 23.26 8.04 -7.89
N GLN A 23 23.62 7.25 -8.91
CA GLN A 23 23.34 7.57 -10.31
C GLN A 23 21.82 7.56 -10.59
N LYS A 24 21.07 6.61 -10.03
CA LYS A 24 19.61 6.59 -10.11
C LYS A 24 19.00 7.84 -9.45
N LEU A 25 19.47 8.21 -8.26
CA LEU A 25 19.02 9.43 -7.56
C LEU A 25 19.27 10.70 -8.39
N VAL A 26 20.43 10.80 -9.06
CA VAL A 26 20.74 11.90 -10.00
C VAL A 26 19.75 11.92 -11.17
N ALA A 27 19.52 10.78 -11.83
CA ALA A 27 18.62 10.70 -12.99
C ALA A 27 17.16 11.05 -12.63
N ASP A 28 16.66 10.56 -11.49
CA ASP A 28 15.30 10.85 -11.00
C ASP A 28 15.14 12.31 -10.51
N SER A 29 16.25 12.95 -10.13
CA SER A 29 16.30 14.37 -9.81
C SER A 29 16.30 15.24 -11.08
N GLN A 30 17.03 14.84 -12.13
CA GLN A 30 17.06 15.56 -13.41
C GLN A 30 15.78 15.39 -14.24
N ARG A 31 14.90 14.45 -13.89
CA ARG A 31 13.61 14.19 -14.57
C ARG A 31 12.58 15.31 -14.29
N VAL A 32 12.80 16.48 -14.87
CA VAL A 32 11.91 17.65 -14.82
C VAL A 32 11.76 18.24 -16.22
N SER A 33 10.57 18.77 -16.53
CA SER A 33 10.29 19.52 -17.74
C SER A 33 9.73 20.91 -17.40
N ILE A 34 9.83 21.84 -18.35
CA ILE A 34 9.21 23.17 -18.29
C ILE A 34 8.15 23.22 -19.38
N ASP A 35 6.95 23.68 -19.02
CA ASP A 35 5.87 23.97 -19.97
C ASP A 35 6.06 25.38 -20.58
N PRO A 36 6.24 25.51 -21.92
CA PRO A 36 6.42 26.79 -22.60
C PRO A 36 5.20 27.73 -22.58
N THR A 37 4.00 27.21 -22.27
CA THR A 37 2.77 28.01 -22.20
C THR A 37 2.64 28.78 -20.89
N MET A 38 3.39 28.38 -19.86
CA MET A 38 3.26 28.89 -18.51
C MET A 38 4.06 30.19 -18.29
N PRO A 39 3.49 31.24 -17.66
CA PRO A 39 4.21 32.49 -17.43
C PRO A 39 5.49 32.31 -16.62
N ILE A 40 6.62 32.80 -17.15
CA ILE A 40 7.96 32.53 -16.59
C ILE A 40 8.13 32.96 -15.13
N ASN A 41 7.42 34.01 -14.71
CA ASN A 41 7.42 34.49 -13.32
C ASN A 41 6.95 33.42 -12.32
N ARG A 42 6.13 32.44 -12.75
CA ARG A 42 5.72 31.29 -11.93
C ARG A 42 6.91 30.36 -11.65
N TYR A 43 7.80 30.13 -12.62
CA TYR A 43 9.00 29.33 -12.40
C TYR A 43 9.96 30.01 -11.43
N TYR A 44 10.20 31.32 -11.54
CA TYR A 44 11.04 32.05 -10.57
C TYR A 44 10.47 32.05 -9.14
N ARG A 45 9.14 32.14 -8.98
CA ARG A 45 8.48 31.98 -7.67
C ARG A 45 8.60 30.55 -7.13
N SER A 46 8.31 29.55 -7.96
CA SER A 46 8.45 28.13 -7.60
C SER A 46 9.89 27.76 -7.24
N GLY A 47 10.88 28.31 -7.96
CA GLY A 47 12.31 28.14 -7.67
C GLY A 47 12.70 28.53 -6.25
N ASN A 48 12.10 29.61 -5.71
CA ASN A 48 12.33 29.99 -4.31
C ASN A 48 11.80 28.92 -3.35
N GLN A 49 10.60 28.40 -3.59
CA GLN A 49 9.99 27.34 -2.78
C GLN A 49 10.77 26.02 -2.86
N ILE A 50 11.35 25.68 -4.01
CA ILE A 50 12.23 24.51 -4.18
C ILE A 50 13.48 24.65 -3.29
N VAL A 51 14.12 25.82 -3.27
CA VAL A 51 15.30 26.07 -2.41
C VAL A 51 14.92 26.04 -0.92
N GLU A 52 13.81 26.67 -0.52
CA GLU A 52 13.32 26.64 0.86
C GLU A 52 12.98 25.22 1.34
N THR A 53 12.44 24.38 0.44
CA THR A 53 12.14 22.97 0.71
C THR A 53 13.42 22.14 0.84
N ALA A 54 14.42 22.37 -0.03
CA ALA A 54 15.73 21.73 0.08
C ALA A 54 16.45 22.12 1.39
N ASP A 55 16.42 23.40 1.76
CA ASP A 55 16.96 23.93 3.02
C ASP A 55 16.26 23.33 4.25
N ARG A 56 14.94 23.10 4.17
CA ARG A 56 14.17 22.43 5.22
C ARG A 56 14.55 20.95 5.35
N SER A 57 14.53 20.20 4.24
CA SER A 57 14.91 18.78 4.23
C SER A 57 16.33 18.54 4.75
N LEU A 58 17.25 19.49 4.51
CA LEU A 58 18.61 19.42 5.03
C LEU A 58 18.69 19.67 6.54
N ARG A 59 17.86 20.55 7.12
CA ARG A 59 17.74 20.72 8.58
C ARG A 59 17.11 19.49 9.25
N GLU A 60 16.20 18.82 8.56
CA GLU A 60 15.57 17.56 9.00
C GLU A 60 16.50 16.34 8.83
N GLY A 61 17.72 16.52 8.30
CA GLY A 61 18.68 15.43 8.07
C GLY A 61 18.36 14.54 6.85
N ASN A 62 17.33 14.86 6.07
CA ASN A 62 16.96 14.11 4.87
C ASN A 62 17.83 14.54 3.67
N LEU A 63 19.05 14.01 3.63
CA LEU A 63 20.05 14.28 2.60
C LEU A 63 19.58 13.93 1.18
N GLU A 64 18.83 12.84 1.00
CA GLU A 64 18.34 12.41 -0.31
C GLU A 64 17.35 13.42 -0.89
N LYS A 65 16.32 13.82 -0.12
CA LYS A 65 15.35 14.84 -0.56
C LYS A 65 16.02 16.20 -0.78
N ALA A 66 16.93 16.60 0.11
CA ALA A 66 17.67 17.85 -0.04
C ALA A 66 18.49 17.87 -1.35
N PHE A 67 19.23 16.79 -1.65
CA PHE A 67 19.99 16.63 -2.89
C PHE A 67 19.08 16.72 -4.13
N THR A 68 17.95 16.00 -4.11
CA THR A 68 16.98 16.02 -5.21
C THR A 68 16.44 17.41 -5.49
N PHE A 69 16.01 18.16 -4.48
CA PHE A 69 15.47 19.52 -4.68
C PHE A 69 16.56 20.52 -5.12
N TYR A 70 17.79 20.43 -4.59
CA TYR A 70 18.89 21.26 -5.07
C TYR A 70 19.25 20.97 -6.53
N LEU A 71 19.35 19.69 -6.92
CA LEU A 71 19.70 19.31 -8.29
C LEU A 71 18.57 19.68 -9.27
N ARG A 72 17.30 19.52 -8.88
CA ARG A 72 16.13 20.02 -9.63
C ARG A 72 16.22 21.52 -9.86
N PHE A 73 16.53 22.31 -8.84
CA PHE A 73 16.70 23.76 -8.99
C PHE A 73 17.83 24.10 -9.98
N VAL A 74 18.97 23.41 -9.90
CA VAL A 74 20.09 23.61 -10.83
C VAL A 74 19.68 23.27 -12.27
N THR A 75 19.12 22.09 -12.55
CA THR A 75 18.66 21.69 -13.89
C THR A 75 17.61 22.65 -14.46
N ILE A 76 16.62 23.06 -13.65
CA ILE A 76 15.60 24.04 -14.09
C ILE A 76 16.27 25.36 -14.50
N PHE A 77 17.15 25.93 -13.67
CA PHE A 77 17.65 27.30 -13.88
C PHE A 77 18.97 27.42 -14.66
N VAL A 78 19.69 26.33 -14.89
CA VAL A 78 20.92 26.28 -15.72
C VAL A 78 20.64 25.79 -17.13
N GLU A 79 19.72 24.83 -17.29
CA GLU A 79 19.46 24.17 -18.57
C GLU A 79 18.08 24.57 -19.12
N LEU A 80 17.00 24.13 -18.46
CA LEU A 80 15.66 24.16 -19.05
C LEU A 80 15.08 25.57 -19.24
N ILE A 81 15.28 26.49 -18.29
CA ILE A 81 14.63 27.81 -18.34
C ILE A 81 15.21 28.74 -19.41
N LEU A 82 16.39 28.41 -19.95
CA LEU A 82 17.03 29.18 -21.03
C LEU A 82 16.27 29.04 -22.35
N GLU A 83 15.60 27.91 -22.56
CA GLU A 83 14.82 27.59 -23.76
C GLU A 83 13.40 28.19 -23.71
N HIS A 84 12.96 28.65 -22.53
CA HIS A 84 11.60 29.15 -22.33
C HIS A 84 11.34 30.45 -23.14
N PRO A 85 10.22 30.57 -23.90
CA PRO A 85 9.96 31.75 -24.73
C PRO A 85 10.00 33.09 -23.96
N GLY A 86 9.52 33.07 -22.70
CA GLY A 86 9.56 34.22 -21.79
C GLY A 86 10.93 34.55 -21.18
N TYR A 87 12.00 33.78 -21.41
CA TYR A 87 13.30 34.02 -20.74
C TYR A 87 13.91 35.39 -21.07
N ARG A 88 13.60 35.94 -22.25
CA ARG A 88 14.04 37.28 -22.67
C ARG A 88 13.37 38.41 -21.89
N SER A 89 12.15 38.24 -21.38
CA SER A 89 11.42 39.27 -20.63
C SER A 89 11.67 39.27 -19.11
N VAL A 90 12.42 38.30 -18.59
CA VAL A 90 12.78 38.24 -17.16
C VAL A 90 13.76 39.36 -16.77
N PRO A 91 13.50 40.11 -15.68
CA PRO A 91 14.38 41.18 -15.18
C PRO A 91 15.82 40.73 -14.93
N PRO A 92 16.82 41.60 -15.17
CA PRO A 92 18.23 41.28 -14.92
C PRO A 92 18.53 41.06 -13.43
N ALA A 93 17.79 41.70 -12.52
CA ALA A 93 17.91 41.51 -11.08
C ALA A 93 17.59 40.07 -10.65
N ASP A 94 16.50 39.50 -11.17
CA ASP A 94 16.06 38.13 -10.84
C ASP A 94 17.05 37.09 -11.40
N LYS A 95 17.56 37.31 -12.62
CA LYS A 95 18.64 36.49 -13.20
C LYS A 95 19.89 36.49 -12.34
N GLN A 96 20.30 37.66 -11.85
CA GLN A 96 21.46 37.79 -10.97
C GLN A 96 21.21 37.13 -9.60
N GLN A 97 20.01 37.28 -9.02
CA GLN A 97 19.65 36.62 -7.76
C GLN A 97 19.70 35.09 -7.89
N THR A 98 19.12 34.53 -8.96
CA THR A 98 19.19 33.09 -9.25
C THR A 98 20.63 32.61 -9.44
N LYS A 99 21.47 33.37 -10.15
CA LYS A 99 22.90 33.07 -10.34
C LYS A 99 23.66 32.99 -9.00
N GLU A 100 23.40 33.92 -8.08
CA GLU A 100 24.00 33.87 -6.73
C GLU A 100 23.45 32.72 -5.87
N LYS A 101 22.20 32.29 -6.07
CA LYS A 101 21.66 31.06 -5.44
C LYS A 101 22.37 29.81 -5.98
N ILE A 102 22.53 29.67 -7.29
CA ILE A 102 23.21 28.52 -7.91
C ILE A 102 24.66 28.39 -7.38
N LYS A 103 25.40 29.51 -7.29
CA LYS A 103 26.76 29.52 -6.70
C LYS A 103 26.83 28.99 -5.27
N LYS A 104 25.78 29.18 -4.45
CA LYS A 104 25.70 28.68 -3.07
C LYS A 104 25.20 27.23 -3.01
N ILE A 105 24.32 26.84 -3.93
CA ILE A 105 23.70 25.52 -3.98
C ILE A 105 24.69 24.47 -4.51
N MET A 106 25.44 24.76 -5.58
CA MET A 106 26.39 23.83 -6.20
C MET A 106 27.39 23.18 -5.20
N PRO A 107 28.18 23.93 -4.41
CA PRO A 107 29.12 23.31 -3.46
C PRO A 107 28.41 22.51 -2.35
N ARG A 108 27.21 22.94 -1.95
CA ARG A 108 26.40 22.26 -0.93
C ARG A 108 25.79 20.96 -1.46
N ALA A 109 25.38 20.94 -2.72
CA ALA A 109 24.90 19.73 -3.39
C ALA A 109 26.04 18.70 -3.56
N GLU A 110 27.27 19.15 -3.85
CA GLU A 110 28.44 18.26 -3.92
C GLU A 110 28.81 17.70 -2.53
N GLU A 111 28.77 18.52 -1.47
CA GLU A 111 28.97 18.04 -0.09
C GLU A 111 27.93 16.97 0.30
N ILE A 112 26.66 17.17 -0.04
CA ILE A 112 25.59 16.20 0.19
C ILE A 112 25.82 14.93 -0.65
N ARG A 113 26.28 15.07 -1.90
CA ARG A 113 26.63 13.94 -2.78
C ARG A 113 27.70 13.06 -2.16
N SER A 114 28.78 13.64 -1.63
CA SER A 114 29.83 12.88 -0.93
C SER A 114 29.28 12.14 0.30
N LYS A 115 28.47 12.81 1.13
CA LYS A 115 27.86 12.21 2.33
C LYS A 115 26.88 11.08 1.99
N LEU A 116 26.11 11.21 0.91
CA LEU A 116 25.22 10.15 0.42
C LEU A 116 26.02 8.94 -0.08
N LEU A 117 27.12 9.15 -0.79
CA LEU A 117 27.98 8.05 -1.25
C LEU A 117 28.63 7.28 -0.09
N GLU A 118 29.13 7.98 0.92
CA GLU A 118 29.69 7.37 2.14
C GLU A 118 28.61 6.57 2.90
N LYS A 119 27.41 7.13 3.03
CA LYS A 119 26.25 6.45 3.63
C LYS A 119 25.92 5.16 2.88
N TYR A 120 25.76 5.22 1.56
CA TYR A 120 25.44 4.04 0.75
C TYR A 120 26.54 2.99 0.77
N THR A 121 27.81 3.39 0.73
CA THR A 121 28.95 2.47 0.87
C THR A 121 28.95 1.78 2.24
N THR A 122 28.56 2.49 3.30
CA THR A 122 28.45 1.92 4.64
C THR A 122 27.29 0.95 4.77
N GLU A 123 26.10 1.32 4.26
CA GLU A 123 24.91 0.45 4.20
C GLU A 123 25.23 -0.85 3.41
N TYR A 124 25.85 -0.73 2.23
CA TYR A 124 26.23 -1.86 1.38
C TYR A 124 27.27 -2.78 2.05
N ARG A 125 28.28 -2.23 2.73
CA ARG A 125 29.26 -3.02 3.49
C ARG A 125 28.62 -3.80 4.65
N LEU A 126 27.63 -3.21 5.33
CA LEU A 126 26.89 -3.91 6.39
C LEU A 126 26.03 -5.05 5.82
N TYR A 127 25.37 -4.81 4.69
CA TYR A 127 24.61 -5.83 3.97
C TYR A 127 25.49 -7.02 3.57
N LEU A 128 26.65 -6.78 2.96
CA LEU A 128 27.60 -7.86 2.59
C LEU A 128 28.03 -8.69 3.80
N LYS A 129 28.27 -8.04 4.94
CA LYS A 129 28.62 -8.73 6.20
C LYS A 129 27.45 -9.57 6.74
N GLN A 130 26.22 -9.09 6.63
CA GLN A 130 25.03 -9.84 7.05
C GLN A 130 24.81 -11.07 6.17
N LEU A 131 24.94 -10.93 4.85
CA LEU A 131 24.84 -12.04 3.90
C LEU A 131 25.90 -13.12 4.17
N GLN A 132 27.14 -12.72 4.48
CA GLN A 132 28.19 -13.65 4.87
C GLN A 132 27.86 -14.40 6.17
N LEU A 133 27.32 -13.70 7.18
CA LEU A 133 26.90 -14.36 8.44
C LEU A 133 25.73 -15.34 8.25
N GLN A 134 24.82 -15.07 7.31
CA GLN A 134 23.73 -15.99 6.97
C GLN A 134 24.28 -17.25 6.27
N ALA A 135 25.18 -17.10 5.29
CA ALA A 135 25.84 -18.23 4.65
C ALA A 135 26.64 -19.10 5.65
N ASP A 136 27.41 -18.47 6.55
CA ASP A 136 28.14 -19.16 7.62
C ASP A 136 27.19 -19.90 8.60
N GLN A 137 25.96 -19.41 8.79
CA GLN A 137 24.94 -20.06 9.62
C GLN A 137 24.30 -21.26 8.90
N GLU A 138 23.89 -21.08 7.65
CA GLU A 138 23.32 -22.14 6.82
C GLU A 138 24.30 -23.31 6.61
N GLU A 139 25.60 -23.02 6.45
CA GLU A 139 26.63 -24.05 6.37
C GLU A 139 26.71 -24.86 7.67
N ARG A 140 26.78 -24.19 8.84
CA ARG A 140 26.81 -24.85 10.16
C ARG A 140 25.54 -25.64 10.47
N GLU A 141 24.37 -25.13 10.11
CA GLU A 141 23.11 -25.85 10.27
C GLU A 141 23.04 -27.06 9.32
N GLY A 142 23.54 -26.92 8.10
CA GLY A 142 23.69 -28.01 7.14
C GLY A 142 24.64 -29.12 7.65
N GLU A 143 25.77 -28.74 8.25
CA GLU A 143 26.70 -29.66 8.90
C GLU A 143 26.07 -30.35 10.12
N ALA A 144 25.42 -29.59 11.01
CA ALA A 144 24.74 -30.12 12.19
C ALA A 144 23.62 -31.10 11.79
N ARG A 145 22.85 -30.79 10.74
CA ARG A 145 21.79 -31.65 10.20
C ARG A 145 22.35 -32.93 9.58
N LYS A 146 23.48 -32.86 8.87
CA LYS A 146 24.20 -34.05 8.36
C LYS A 146 24.72 -34.92 9.51
N ALA A 147 25.30 -34.32 10.54
CA ALA A 147 25.79 -35.04 11.72
C ALA A 147 24.65 -35.72 12.51
N ALA A 148 23.54 -35.03 12.71
CA ALA A 148 22.35 -35.58 13.36
C ALA A 148 21.74 -36.75 12.56
N ALA A 149 21.66 -36.63 11.23
CA ALA A 149 21.20 -37.72 10.36
C ALA A 149 22.12 -38.96 10.42
N ALA A 150 23.44 -38.75 10.43
CA ALA A 150 24.42 -39.83 10.58
C ALA A 150 24.31 -40.54 11.95
N ALA A 151 24.13 -39.78 13.04
CA ALA A 151 23.91 -40.33 14.38
C ALA A 151 22.60 -41.12 14.47
N ALA A 152 21.51 -40.62 13.89
CA ALA A 152 20.23 -41.33 13.83
C ALA A 152 20.33 -42.64 13.02
N ALA A 153 21.02 -42.63 11.89
CA ALA A 153 21.27 -43.84 11.08
C ALA A 153 22.11 -44.88 11.84
N ALA A 154 23.15 -44.46 12.57
CA ALA A 154 23.95 -45.34 13.41
C ALA A 154 23.13 -45.95 14.57
N ALA A 155 22.27 -45.16 15.22
CA ALA A 155 21.37 -45.65 16.27
C ALA A 155 20.34 -46.66 15.73
N ALA A 156 19.76 -46.40 14.54
CA ALA A 156 18.85 -47.33 13.88
C ALA A 156 19.54 -48.66 13.51
N ALA A 157 20.77 -48.62 13.02
CA ALA A 157 21.56 -49.82 12.73
C ALA A 157 21.85 -50.65 13.99
N ALA A 158 22.21 -49.99 15.11
CA ALA A 158 22.42 -50.66 16.40
C ALA A 158 21.12 -51.30 16.95
N ALA A 159 19.99 -50.61 16.82
CA ALA A 159 18.68 -51.16 17.19
C ALA A 159 18.29 -52.38 16.33
N ALA A 160 18.52 -52.34 15.02
CA ALA A 160 18.26 -53.46 14.12
C ALA A 160 19.11 -54.69 14.44
N ALA A 161 20.41 -54.51 14.73
CA ALA A 161 21.29 -55.59 15.18
C ALA A 161 20.81 -56.22 16.50
N THR A 162 20.33 -55.39 17.44
CA THR A 162 19.78 -55.84 18.73
C THR A 162 18.45 -56.59 18.59
N ALA A 163 17.63 -56.22 17.60
CA ALA A 163 16.37 -56.91 17.29
C ALA A 163 16.62 -58.28 16.64
N ALA A 164 17.55 -58.36 15.67
CA ALA A 164 17.91 -59.61 15.00
C ALA A 164 18.43 -60.69 15.97
N ALA A 165 19.14 -60.28 17.02
CA ALA A 165 19.61 -61.18 18.08
C ALA A 165 18.47 -61.74 18.96
N LYS A 166 17.28 -61.12 18.98
CA LYS A 166 16.11 -61.58 19.76
C LYS A 166 15.14 -62.46 18.98
N SER A 167 15.21 -62.45 17.65
CA SER A 167 14.31 -63.23 16.77
C SER A 167 14.78 -64.66 16.48
N ALA A 168 15.84 -65.14 17.13
CA ALA A 168 16.41 -66.47 16.89
C ALA A 168 15.77 -67.60 17.73
N ASP A 169 14.83 -67.30 18.62
CA ASP A 169 14.31 -68.25 19.62
C ASP A 169 12.77 -68.22 19.73
N GLN A 170 12.07 -68.80 18.74
CA GLN A 170 10.78 -69.51 18.89
C GLN A 170 10.25 -70.11 17.57
N GLN A 171 9.69 -71.32 17.66
CA GLN A 171 9.09 -72.09 16.54
C GLN A 171 7.54 -71.95 16.51
N PRO A 172 6.89 -72.17 15.34
CA PRO A 172 5.49 -71.80 15.13
C PRO A 172 4.48 -72.92 15.41
N THR A 173 3.28 -72.54 15.86
CA THR A 173 2.06 -73.38 15.82
C THR A 173 0.90 -72.63 15.16
N THR A 174 0.06 -73.34 14.42
CA THR A 174 -0.92 -72.80 13.46
C THR A 174 -2.37 -73.02 13.89
N SER A 175 -3.27 -72.11 13.49
CA SER A 175 -4.71 -72.41 13.40
C SER A 175 -5.40 -71.68 12.23
N TYR A 176 -6.00 -72.48 11.34
CA TYR A 176 -6.91 -72.16 10.23
C TYR A 176 -8.23 -71.50 10.71
N ALA A 177 -9.13 -70.85 9.93
CA ALA A 177 -9.28 -70.39 8.52
C ALA A 177 -10.55 -69.47 8.47
N PRO A 178 -11.23 -69.16 7.33
CA PRO A 178 -10.86 -69.08 5.90
C PRO A 178 -11.04 -67.60 5.39
N SER A 179 -11.26 -67.20 4.13
CA SER A 179 -11.33 -67.89 2.83
C SER A 179 -10.84 -67.00 1.66
N ALA A 180 -9.91 -67.56 0.89
CA ALA A 180 -9.60 -67.49 -0.55
C ALA A 180 -10.09 -66.38 -1.54
N PRO A 181 -9.33 -66.13 -2.64
CA PRO A 181 -9.21 -64.84 -3.36
C PRO A 181 -9.43 -65.07 -4.91
N PRO A 182 -8.62 -64.62 -5.92
CA PRO A 182 -7.56 -63.58 -6.02
C PRO A 182 -7.50 -62.73 -7.33
N SER A 183 -6.47 -61.87 -7.39
CA SER A 183 -5.68 -61.45 -8.57
C SER A 183 -6.34 -60.49 -9.60
N HIS A 184 -5.64 -59.47 -10.11
CA HIS A 184 -4.22 -59.47 -10.49
C HIS A 184 -3.36 -58.34 -9.88
N VAL A 185 -2.04 -58.60 -9.79
CA VAL A 185 -1.00 -57.69 -9.29
C VAL A 185 -0.25 -57.02 -10.46
N ALA A 186 0.07 -55.73 -10.30
CA ALA A 186 1.28 -55.07 -10.83
C ALA A 186 1.50 -53.75 -10.05
N VAL A 187 2.40 -53.71 -9.07
CA VAL A 187 3.75 -53.10 -9.15
C VAL A 187 3.77 -51.56 -9.26
N ILE A 188 3.73 -50.92 -8.07
CA ILE A 188 4.59 -49.85 -7.53
C ILE A 188 5.07 -48.67 -8.43
N THR A 189 4.95 -47.45 -7.85
CA THR A 189 5.63 -46.14 -8.14
C THR A 189 5.37 -45.41 -9.45
N ASP A 190 4.82 -44.18 -9.33
CA ASP A 190 5.56 -42.92 -9.64
C ASP A 190 4.82 -41.62 -9.24
N THR A 191 3.61 -41.69 -8.65
CA THR A 191 2.69 -40.54 -8.53
C THR A 191 2.82 -39.67 -7.27
N ASP A 192 3.37 -40.19 -6.17
CA ASP A 192 3.45 -39.45 -4.89
C ASP A 192 4.80 -38.73 -4.67
N ALA A 193 5.68 -38.74 -5.68
CA ALA A 193 7.04 -38.17 -5.59
C ALA A 193 7.47 -37.33 -6.81
N LYS A 194 6.51 -36.85 -7.62
CA LYS A 194 6.73 -35.92 -8.75
C LYS A 194 5.86 -34.67 -8.62
N LEU A 195 6.07 -33.93 -7.53
CA LEU A 195 5.51 -32.57 -7.34
C LEU A 195 6.47 -31.66 -6.56
N ILE A 196 7.77 -31.79 -6.85
CA ILE A 196 8.77 -30.75 -6.61
C ILE A 196 9.54 -30.54 -7.92
N ASP A 197 9.79 -29.28 -8.25
CA ASP A 197 10.62 -28.77 -9.36
C ASP A 197 10.21 -29.09 -10.82
N GLN A 198 9.40 -28.17 -11.36
CA GLN A 198 9.78 -27.52 -12.62
C GLN A 198 10.25 -26.08 -12.36
N VAL A 199 11.54 -25.97 -12.00
CA VAL A 199 12.52 -25.08 -12.65
C VAL A 199 12.14 -23.58 -12.76
N LEU A 200 12.66 -22.84 -11.77
CA LEU A 200 13.48 -21.62 -11.95
C LEU A 200 12.79 -20.25 -12.21
N TYR A 201 12.90 -19.41 -11.16
CA TYR A 201 12.92 -17.92 -11.13
C TYR A 201 13.80 -17.29 -12.25
N PRO A 202 13.72 -15.98 -12.59
CA PRO A 202 13.31 -14.87 -11.72
C PRO A 202 12.32 -13.80 -12.30
N SER A 203 11.62 -13.16 -11.37
CA SER A 203 11.40 -11.71 -11.25
C SER A 203 12.02 -10.79 -12.34
N ASP A 204 11.27 -9.81 -12.85
CA ASP A 204 11.07 -8.57 -12.09
C ASP A 204 10.10 -7.53 -12.69
N PHE A 205 9.74 -6.57 -11.83
CA PHE A 205 9.36 -5.17 -12.05
C PHE A 205 8.69 -4.70 -13.36
N LEU A 206 7.47 -4.21 -13.13
CA LEU A 206 6.84 -3.12 -13.88
C LEU A 206 6.65 -3.48 -15.37
N THR A 207 6.20 -2.66 -16.30
CA THR A 207 6.09 -1.21 -16.50
C THR A 207 5.20 -1.11 -17.75
N ASP A 208 4.53 -0.04 -18.10
CA ASP A 208 4.23 1.25 -17.49
C ASP A 208 3.05 1.78 -18.32
N ARG A 209 2.36 2.83 -17.86
CA ARG A 209 2.31 4.12 -18.58
C ARG A 209 1.14 4.98 -18.13
N SER A 210 1.32 6.28 -17.89
CA SER A 210 2.56 7.01 -17.60
C SER A 210 2.23 8.47 -17.30
N GLN A 211 2.56 8.95 -16.09
CA GLN A 211 3.58 9.99 -15.84
C GLN A 211 3.51 10.45 -14.36
N ALA A 212 4.63 11.01 -13.87
CA ALA A 212 4.87 11.51 -12.51
C ALA A 212 4.85 10.41 -11.40
N THR A 213 5.97 9.90 -10.90
CA THR A 213 6.93 10.57 -9.98
C THR A 213 6.24 11.24 -8.78
N GLY A 214 6.53 10.92 -7.51
CA GLY A 214 7.60 10.07 -6.99
C GLY A 214 8.10 10.62 -5.65
N LEU A 215 7.51 10.14 -4.56
CA LEU A 215 7.89 10.47 -3.18
C LEU A 215 7.61 9.25 -2.28
N PRO A 216 8.62 8.45 -1.90
CA PRO A 216 8.48 7.52 -0.80
C PRO A 216 8.46 8.31 0.52
N GLY A 217 7.47 8.00 1.36
CA GLY A 217 7.51 8.33 2.77
C GLY A 217 8.70 7.65 3.43
N THR A 218 9.33 8.36 4.37
CA THR A 218 10.18 7.75 5.39
C THR A 218 9.38 6.67 6.12
N GLY A 219 9.80 5.41 5.99
CA GLY A 219 9.19 4.31 6.74
C GLY A 219 9.50 4.38 8.24
N LEU A 220 8.67 3.72 9.04
CA LEU A 220 9.05 3.30 10.39
C LEU A 220 9.43 1.82 10.33
N LEU A 221 10.64 1.51 10.75
CA LEU A 221 11.24 0.16 10.71
C LEU A 221 10.63 -0.75 11.77
N LEU A 222 10.26 -1.97 11.37
CA LEU A 222 10.47 -3.18 12.17
C LEU A 222 10.93 -4.31 11.24
N ALA A 223 11.98 -5.02 11.66
CA ALA A 223 12.53 -6.18 10.96
C ALA A 223 12.15 -7.47 11.71
N GLY A 224 12.14 -8.60 10.99
CA GLY A 224 11.95 -9.93 11.56
C GLY A 224 10.85 -10.70 10.83
N GLU A 225 11.27 -11.59 9.93
CA GLU A 225 10.38 -12.58 9.32
C GLU A 225 10.00 -13.63 10.36
N ASP A 226 8.69 -13.78 10.56
CA ASP A 226 8.06 -15.06 10.87
C ASP A 226 6.55 -14.90 10.60
N GLY A 227 5.84 -15.99 10.32
CA GLY A 227 4.46 -16.00 9.83
C GLY A 227 3.37 -15.48 10.80
N ARG A 228 3.48 -14.23 11.25
CA ARG A 228 2.55 -13.60 12.20
C ARG A 228 1.33 -13.04 11.49
N ARG A 229 0.18 -13.70 11.69
CA ARG A 229 -1.10 -12.99 11.76
C ARG A 229 -0.93 -11.78 12.69
N PHE A 230 -1.45 -10.62 12.30
CA PHE A 230 -1.46 -9.44 13.16
C PHE A 230 -2.22 -9.75 14.46
N ASP A 231 -1.50 -9.86 15.56
CA ASP A 231 -2.07 -10.25 16.85
C ASP A 231 -2.76 -9.03 17.49
N ARG A 232 -4.04 -8.84 17.15
CA ARG A 232 -4.83 -7.64 17.48
C ARG A 232 -5.08 -7.44 18.98
N ALA A 233 -4.72 -8.42 19.82
CA ALA A 233 -4.86 -8.37 21.28
C ALA A 233 -4.01 -7.29 21.98
N LEU A 234 -3.03 -6.69 21.29
CA LEU A 234 -2.13 -5.66 21.85
C LEU A 234 -2.56 -4.21 21.55
N LYS A 235 -3.67 -4.01 20.83
CA LYS A 235 -4.27 -2.66 20.64
C LYS A 235 -4.95 -2.24 21.96
N PRO A 236 -4.81 -0.98 22.43
CA PRO A 236 -5.45 -0.56 23.68
C PRO A 236 -6.96 -0.74 23.63
N THR A 237 -7.47 -1.73 24.35
CA THR A 237 -8.90 -2.03 24.41
C THR A 237 -9.64 -0.86 25.04
N ALA A 238 -10.64 -0.31 24.34
CA ALA A 238 -11.48 0.75 24.90
C ALA A 238 -12.19 0.25 26.17
N PRO A 239 -12.44 1.12 27.17
CA PRO A 239 -13.18 0.73 28.37
C PRO A 239 -14.56 0.20 28.00
N ILE A 240 -14.98 -0.86 28.70
CA ILE A 240 -16.07 -1.81 28.38
C ILE A 240 -17.49 -1.17 28.38
N GLY A 241 -17.62 0.16 28.46
CA GLY A 241 -18.89 0.88 28.56
C GLY A 241 -19.41 1.54 27.27
N ALA A 242 -18.71 1.46 26.12
CA ALA A 242 -19.03 2.26 24.93
C ALA A 242 -19.12 1.49 23.59
N THR A 243 -19.00 0.17 23.60
CA THR A 243 -19.15 -0.67 22.39
C THR A 243 -20.62 -0.82 22.02
N ALA A 244 -20.98 -0.44 20.79
CA ALA A 244 -22.24 -0.85 20.19
C ALA A 244 -22.14 -2.28 19.63
N GLY A 245 -23.23 -2.79 19.05
CA GLY A 245 -23.28 -4.13 18.46
C GLY A 245 -22.12 -4.36 17.48
N GLY A 246 -21.49 -5.54 17.57
CA GLY A 246 -20.34 -5.93 16.73
C GLY A 246 -18.96 -5.66 17.33
N GLY A 247 -18.85 -5.04 18.52
CA GLY A 247 -17.56 -4.79 19.19
C GLY A 247 -16.83 -3.52 18.75
N PHE A 248 -17.45 -2.75 17.85
CA PHE A 248 -16.96 -1.45 17.40
C PHE A 248 -17.41 -0.31 18.32
N ARG A 249 -16.65 0.80 18.32
CA ARG A 249 -17.11 2.07 18.91
C ARG A 249 -18.29 2.61 18.12
N SER A 250 -19.27 3.19 18.80
CA SER A 250 -20.45 3.75 18.13
C SER A 250 -20.11 5.00 17.29
N ILE A 251 -20.74 5.11 16.12
CA ILE A 251 -20.72 6.31 15.27
C ILE A 251 -22.07 7.00 15.35
N VAL A 252 -22.07 8.29 15.69
CA VAL A 252 -23.23 9.17 15.56
C VAL A 252 -23.26 9.76 14.16
N VAL A 253 -24.37 9.55 13.46
CA VAL A 253 -24.66 10.18 12.18
C VAL A 253 -25.81 11.17 12.39
N PRO A 254 -25.61 12.48 12.16
CA PRO A 254 -26.68 13.46 12.12
C PRO A 254 -27.74 13.07 11.09
N THR A 255 -29.02 13.10 11.46
CA THR A 255 -30.14 12.75 10.54
C THR A 255 -30.22 13.68 9.33
N ASP A 256 -29.81 14.95 9.50
CA ASP A 256 -29.74 15.97 8.45
C ASP A 256 -28.63 15.73 7.41
N THR A 257 -27.66 14.84 7.68
CA THR A 257 -26.53 14.50 6.79
C THR A 257 -27.03 14.09 5.41
N MET A 258 -27.95 13.12 5.36
CA MET A 258 -28.43 12.49 4.13
C MET A 258 -29.28 13.47 3.30
N GLN A 259 -30.11 14.28 3.97
CA GLN A 259 -30.92 15.30 3.30
C GLN A 259 -30.01 16.37 2.66
N LYS A 260 -29.11 16.98 3.43
CA LYS A 260 -28.17 18.00 2.93
C LYS A 260 -27.26 17.47 1.82
N PHE A 261 -26.88 16.20 1.92
CA PHE A 261 -26.09 15.53 0.88
C PHE A 261 -26.89 15.40 -0.43
N LEU A 262 -28.12 14.89 -0.37
CA LEU A 262 -28.99 14.73 -1.54
C LEU A 262 -29.38 16.08 -2.18
N GLU A 263 -29.59 17.14 -1.39
CA GLU A 263 -29.83 18.49 -1.89
C GLU A 263 -28.66 19.00 -2.76
N LEU A 264 -27.42 18.78 -2.34
CA LEU A 264 -26.20 19.19 -3.06
C LEU A 264 -25.76 18.22 -4.17
N ALA A 265 -26.26 17.00 -4.15
CA ALA A 265 -26.10 16.00 -5.21
C ALA A 265 -27.24 16.03 -6.24
N ALA A 266 -28.30 16.84 -6.04
CA ALA A 266 -29.52 16.80 -6.84
C ALA A 266 -29.29 17.06 -8.35
N ALA A 267 -28.42 18.02 -8.68
CA ALA A 267 -28.10 18.34 -10.08
C ALA A 267 -27.43 17.18 -10.82
N ASN A 268 -26.45 16.54 -10.17
CA ASN A 268 -25.73 15.37 -10.71
C ASN A 268 -26.67 14.16 -10.77
N THR A 269 -27.46 13.93 -9.72
CA THR A 269 -28.48 12.87 -9.66
C THR A 269 -29.48 12.98 -10.81
N ALA A 270 -29.96 14.18 -11.14
CA ALA A 270 -30.85 14.43 -12.27
C ALA A 270 -30.18 14.15 -13.64
N ALA A 271 -28.86 14.32 -13.72
CA ALA A 271 -28.05 13.95 -14.89
C ALA A 271 -27.63 12.45 -14.91
N ASN A 272 -28.09 11.63 -13.95
CA ASN A 272 -27.66 10.25 -13.72
C ASN A 272 -26.13 10.14 -13.53
N LEU A 273 -25.55 11.09 -12.80
CA LEU A 273 -24.16 11.09 -12.35
C LEU A 273 -24.10 10.89 -10.83
N GLU A 274 -23.19 10.03 -10.38
CA GLU A 274 -22.89 9.84 -8.97
C GLU A 274 -22.20 11.08 -8.40
N THR A 275 -22.38 11.27 -7.09
CA THR A 275 -21.69 12.29 -6.30
C THR A 275 -21.21 11.61 -5.04
N CYS A 276 -20.01 11.93 -4.59
CA CYS A 276 -19.39 11.40 -3.38
C CYS A 276 -18.92 12.53 -2.46
N ALA A 277 -18.95 12.28 -1.15
CA ALA A 277 -18.45 13.20 -0.13
C ALA A 277 -17.81 12.44 1.03
N ILE A 278 -16.87 13.08 1.71
CA ILE A 278 -16.14 12.51 2.84
C ILE A 278 -16.86 12.85 4.14
N LEU A 279 -17.09 11.83 4.97
CA LEU A 279 -17.68 11.97 6.29
C LEU A 279 -16.56 12.26 7.31
N ALA A 280 -16.57 13.44 7.88
CA ALA A 280 -15.56 13.91 8.80
C ALA A 280 -16.17 14.25 10.17
N GLY A 281 -15.43 13.94 11.24
CA GLY A 281 -15.96 14.05 12.59
C GLY A 281 -14.88 14.11 13.66
N SER A 282 -15.29 13.90 14.90
CA SER A 282 -14.39 13.84 16.05
C SER A 282 -14.73 12.66 16.96
N LEU A 283 -13.76 12.26 17.79
CA LEU A 283 -13.92 11.22 18.80
C LEU A 283 -14.07 11.88 20.18
N VAL A 284 -15.24 11.71 20.80
CA VAL A 284 -15.55 12.24 22.13
C VAL A 284 -16.06 11.10 23.01
N GLN A 285 -15.47 10.91 24.20
CA GLN A 285 -15.91 9.89 25.17
C GLN A 285 -16.06 8.48 24.56
N ALA A 286 -15.05 8.04 23.78
CA ALA A 286 -15.04 6.76 23.05
C ALA A 286 -16.14 6.57 21.99
N ARG A 287 -16.90 7.62 21.65
CA ARG A 287 -17.94 7.64 20.62
C ARG A 287 -17.53 8.59 19.50
N PHE A 288 -17.59 8.10 18.26
CA PHE A 288 -17.36 8.94 17.09
C PHE A 288 -18.62 9.74 16.77
N THR A 289 -18.46 10.99 16.38
CA THR A 289 -19.57 11.85 15.95
C THR A 289 -19.22 12.51 14.63
N ILE A 290 -19.97 12.19 13.57
CA ILE A 290 -19.89 12.91 12.30
C ILE A 290 -20.41 14.32 12.55
N THR A 291 -19.63 15.32 12.13
CA THR A 291 -19.98 16.74 12.28
C THR A 291 -19.87 17.51 10.97
N HIS A 292 -19.12 16.98 10.00
CA HIS A 292 -18.85 17.62 8.73
C HIS A 292 -19.02 16.65 7.56
N VAL A 293 -19.60 17.15 6.47
CA VAL A 293 -19.65 16.50 5.16
C VAL A 293 -18.81 17.36 4.22
N ILE A 294 -17.72 16.81 3.70
CA ILE A 294 -16.79 17.53 2.82
C ILE A 294 -17.02 17.01 1.40
N PHE A 295 -17.49 17.86 0.49
CA PHE A 295 -17.56 17.55 -0.94
C PHE A 295 -16.22 17.93 -1.59
N PRO A 296 -15.36 16.96 -1.95
CA PRO A 296 -14.14 17.26 -2.67
C PRO A 296 -14.45 17.59 -4.13
N LYS A 297 -13.47 18.18 -4.82
CA LYS A 297 -13.41 18.12 -6.29
C LYS A 297 -13.48 16.65 -6.71
N GLN A 298 -14.26 16.33 -7.72
CA GLN A 298 -14.59 14.94 -8.05
C GLN A 298 -15.05 14.80 -9.51
N SER A 299 -14.86 13.61 -10.07
CA SER A 299 -15.47 13.21 -11.34
C SER A 299 -16.35 11.98 -11.13
N GLY A 300 -17.66 12.14 -11.32
CA GLY A 300 -18.63 11.05 -11.27
C GLY A 300 -19.02 10.55 -12.66
N THR A 301 -19.17 9.24 -12.80
CA THR A 301 -19.91 8.57 -13.89
C THR A 301 -21.30 8.16 -13.38
N SER A 302 -22.02 7.28 -14.08
CA SER A 302 -23.33 6.75 -13.63
C SER A 302 -23.24 5.62 -12.59
N ASP A 303 -22.02 5.19 -12.29
CA ASP A 303 -21.67 3.93 -11.64
C ASP A 303 -20.35 4.00 -10.83
N SER A 304 -19.69 5.16 -10.79
CA SER A 304 -18.48 5.39 -9.98
C SER A 304 -18.28 6.88 -9.67
N CYS A 305 -17.60 7.19 -8.57
CA CYS A 305 -17.17 8.56 -8.23
C CYS A 305 -15.72 8.58 -7.76
N ASN A 306 -14.86 9.34 -8.46
CA ASN A 306 -13.46 9.50 -8.11
C ASN A 306 -13.23 10.87 -7.46
N THR A 307 -12.66 10.88 -6.26
CA THR A 307 -12.23 12.10 -5.56
C THR A 307 -10.92 12.65 -6.14
N MET A 308 -10.80 13.96 -6.19
CA MET A 308 -9.63 14.69 -6.68
C MET A 308 -9.13 15.67 -5.61
N ASN A 309 -7.86 16.08 -5.70
CA ASN A 309 -7.22 17.05 -4.82
C ASN A 309 -7.33 16.71 -3.32
N GLU A 310 -6.96 15.48 -2.94
CA GLU A 310 -6.99 15.00 -1.54
C GLU A 310 -6.21 15.89 -0.56
N GLU A 311 -5.17 16.60 -1.02
CA GLU A 311 -4.45 17.61 -0.23
C GLU A 311 -5.37 18.71 0.32
N GLU A 312 -6.38 19.14 -0.44
CA GLU A 312 -7.34 20.16 0.01
C GLU A 312 -8.26 19.60 1.11
N ILE A 313 -8.66 18.32 1.00
CA ILE A 313 -9.45 17.61 2.02
C ILE A 313 -8.65 17.54 3.32
N ALA A 314 -7.39 17.11 3.25
CA ALA A 314 -6.49 16.99 4.40
C ALA A 314 -6.28 18.35 5.10
N VAL A 315 -6.09 19.44 4.34
CA VAL A 315 -5.96 20.79 4.89
C VAL A 315 -7.24 21.27 5.58
N VAL A 316 -8.42 20.93 5.06
CA VAL A 316 -9.70 21.24 5.72
C VAL A 316 -9.88 20.42 6.99
N GLN A 317 -9.53 19.13 6.97
CA GLN A 317 -9.61 18.26 8.15
C GLN A 317 -8.67 18.71 9.26
N ASP A 318 -7.40 18.99 8.97
CA ASP A 318 -6.41 19.48 9.94
C ASP A 318 -6.86 20.80 10.60
N ARG A 319 -7.28 21.79 9.81
CA ARG A 319 -7.77 23.10 10.31
C ARG A 319 -8.96 22.99 11.26
N HIS A 320 -9.80 21.98 11.08
CA HIS A 320 -10.98 21.75 11.91
C HIS A 320 -10.77 20.63 12.95
N ASN A 321 -9.56 20.06 13.05
CA ASN A 321 -9.20 18.93 13.89
C ASN A 321 -10.18 17.74 13.73
N LEU A 322 -10.45 17.39 12.47
CA LEU A 322 -11.39 16.34 12.07
C LEU A 322 -10.65 15.08 11.65
N ILE A 323 -11.27 13.94 11.93
CA ILE A 323 -10.87 12.62 11.43
C ILE A 323 -11.87 12.11 10.41
N THR A 324 -11.39 11.38 9.40
CA THR A 324 -12.23 10.65 8.45
C THR A 324 -12.94 9.51 9.16
N LEU A 325 -14.28 9.48 9.08
CA LEU A 325 -15.13 8.43 9.67
C LEU A 325 -15.80 7.54 8.60
N GLY A 326 -15.62 7.86 7.32
CA GLY A 326 -16.24 7.15 6.22
C GLY A 326 -16.48 8.06 5.02
N TRP A 327 -17.39 7.63 4.15
CA TRP A 327 -17.78 8.35 2.94
C TRP A 327 -19.25 8.09 2.63
N ILE A 328 -19.83 8.99 1.82
CA ILE A 328 -21.22 8.94 1.38
C ILE A 328 -21.30 9.15 -0.13
N HIS A 329 -22.08 8.35 -0.84
CA HIS A 329 -22.32 8.55 -2.28
C HIS A 329 -23.78 8.33 -2.70
N THR A 330 -24.13 8.80 -3.89
CA THR A 330 -25.44 8.56 -4.52
C THR A 330 -25.39 7.41 -5.50
N HIS A 331 -26.45 6.59 -5.50
CA HIS A 331 -26.81 5.69 -6.61
C HIS A 331 -28.04 6.29 -7.34
N PRO A 332 -27.89 7.10 -8.41
CA PRO A 332 -29.00 7.84 -9.01
C PRO A 332 -30.13 6.95 -9.54
N SER A 333 -29.79 5.79 -10.09
CA SER A 333 -30.73 4.90 -10.78
C SER A 333 -30.80 3.46 -10.24
N GLN A 334 -29.92 3.12 -9.29
CA GLN A 334 -29.75 1.79 -8.70
C GLN A 334 -30.21 1.76 -7.22
N THR A 335 -30.44 0.58 -6.64
CA THR A 335 -30.74 0.40 -5.20
C THR A 335 -29.49 0.66 -4.33
N ALA A 336 -29.64 0.75 -3.01
CA ALA A 336 -28.50 0.91 -2.11
C ALA A 336 -27.76 -0.43 -1.89
N PHE A 337 -26.52 -0.53 -2.39
CA PHE A 337 -25.59 -1.64 -2.16
C PHE A 337 -24.13 -1.15 -2.37
N LEU A 338 -23.12 -1.97 -2.07
CA LEU A 338 -21.73 -1.68 -2.46
C LEU A 338 -21.37 -2.43 -3.76
N SER A 339 -21.06 -1.69 -4.82
CA SER A 339 -20.51 -2.21 -6.07
C SER A 339 -19.07 -2.72 -5.87
N SER A 340 -18.50 -3.43 -6.86
CA SER A 340 -17.09 -3.86 -6.79
C SER A 340 -16.12 -2.69 -6.56
N VAL A 341 -16.37 -1.54 -7.20
CA VAL A 341 -15.56 -0.33 -6.99
C VAL A 341 -15.74 0.20 -5.57
N ASP A 342 -16.96 0.21 -5.03
CA ASP A 342 -17.23 0.67 -3.67
C ASP A 342 -16.60 -0.24 -2.62
N LEU A 343 -16.53 -1.56 -2.85
CA LEU A 343 -15.86 -2.52 -1.97
C LEU A 343 -14.35 -2.20 -1.88
N HIS A 344 -13.69 -1.96 -3.02
CA HIS A 344 -12.28 -1.57 -3.04
C HIS A 344 -12.04 -0.21 -2.40
N THR A 345 -12.87 0.79 -2.73
CA THR A 345 -12.84 2.12 -2.11
C THR A 345 -12.98 1.99 -0.59
N HIS A 346 -14.04 1.34 -0.10
CA HIS A 346 -14.33 1.24 1.32
C HIS A 346 -13.30 0.39 2.10
N CYS A 347 -12.69 -0.61 1.47
CA CYS A 347 -11.59 -1.38 2.05
C CYS A 347 -10.44 -0.48 2.51
N SER A 348 -10.07 0.55 1.73
CA SER A 348 -9.03 1.51 2.14
C SER A 348 -9.40 2.29 3.42
N TYR A 349 -10.65 2.76 3.52
CA TYR A 349 -11.15 3.45 4.72
C TYR A 349 -11.18 2.52 5.94
N GLN A 350 -11.66 1.28 5.77
CA GLN A 350 -11.82 0.34 6.88
C GLN A 350 -10.49 -0.29 7.34
N LEU A 351 -9.45 -0.28 6.50
CA LEU A 351 -8.07 -0.57 6.90
C LEU A 351 -7.48 0.53 7.78
N MET A 352 -7.81 1.80 7.53
CA MET A 352 -7.34 2.94 8.33
C MET A 352 -8.13 3.11 9.64
N LEU A 353 -9.44 2.88 9.60
CA LEU A 353 -10.34 2.97 10.73
C LEU A 353 -11.35 1.82 10.67
N GLU A 354 -11.20 0.83 11.56
CA GLU A 354 -12.05 -0.38 11.60
C GLU A 354 -13.56 -0.08 11.69
N GLU A 355 -13.91 1.04 12.33
CA GLU A 355 -15.30 1.50 12.45
C GLU A 355 -15.84 2.27 11.24
N ALA A 356 -15.03 2.55 10.20
CA ALA A 356 -15.47 3.37 9.06
C ALA A 356 -16.75 2.85 8.40
N ILE A 357 -17.58 3.76 7.90
CA ILE A 357 -18.87 3.43 7.25
C ILE A 357 -18.93 3.94 5.80
N ALA A 358 -19.62 3.20 4.95
CA ALA A 358 -20.04 3.63 3.62
C ALA A 358 -21.55 3.90 3.65
N ILE A 359 -21.98 5.12 3.34
CA ILE A 359 -23.40 5.49 3.25
C ILE A 359 -23.79 5.59 1.78
N VAL A 360 -24.80 4.83 1.35
CA VAL A 360 -25.25 4.80 -0.04
C VAL A 360 -26.69 5.32 -0.11
N CYS A 361 -26.87 6.50 -0.70
CA CYS A 361 -28.18 7.11 -0.87
C CYS A 361 -28.76 6.75 -2.24
N SER A 362 -29.90 6.06 -2.27
CA SER A 362 -30.65 5.76 -3.49
C SER A 362 -31.90 6.66 -3.58
N PRO A 363 -31.82 7.84 -4.22
CA PRO A 363 -32.95 8.77 -4.30
C PRO A 363 -34.15 8.21 -5.08
N LYS A 364 -33.90 7.36 -6.08
CA LYS A 364 -34.95 6.73 -6.90
C LYS A 364 -35.79 5.71 -6.12
N TYR A 365 -35.16 4.92 -5.24
CA TYR A 365 -35.83 3.93 -4.41
C TYR A 365 -36.22 4.49 -3.03
N ARG A 366 -35.72 5.69 -2.68
CA ARG A 366 -35.85 6.35 -1.36
C ARG A 366 -35.25 5.53 -0.22
N GLU A 367 -34.17 4.83 -0.54
CA GLU A 367 -33.42 3.98 0.38
C GLU A 367 -32.11 4.66 0.77
N THR A 368 -31.64 4.40 1.99
CA THR A 368 -30.28 4.74 2.41
C THR A 368 -29.68 3.52 3.11
N GLY A 369 -28.65 2.95 2.48
CA GLY A 369 -27.89 1.84 3.05
C GLY A 369 -26.72 2.37 3.87
N PHE A 370 -26.46 1.73 5.01
CA PHE A 370 -25.27 1.98 5.83
C PHE A 370 -24.47 0.69 5.92
N PHE A 371 -23.31 0.63 5.26
CA PHE A 371 -22.56 -0.60 5.08
C PHE A 371 -21.18 -0.55 5.71
N ASN A 372 -20.69 -1.73 6.09
CA ASN A 372 -19.28 -2.00 6.34
C ASN A 372 -18.87 -3.34 5.69
N LEU A 373 -17.57 -3.53 5.44
CA LEU A 373 -17.05 -4.81 4.98
C LEU A 373 -17.03 -5.83 6.12
N THR A 374 -17.39 -7.08 5.79
CA THR A 374 -17.22 -8.20 6.71
C THR A 374 -15.75 -8.53 6.89
N PRO A 375 -15.33 -9.25 7.95
CA PRO A 375 -13.94 -9.68 8.09
C PRO A 375 -13.44 -10.50 6.87
N HIS A 376 -14.30 -11.36 6.32
CA HIS A 376 -14.04 -12.09 5.07
C HIS A 376 -13.91 -11.15 3.86
N GLY A 377 -14.76 -10.11 3.77
CA GLY A 377 -14.67 -9.07 2.77
C GLY A 377 -13.34 -8.30 2.84
N MET A 378 -12.91 -7.89 4.03
CA MET A 378 -11.62 -7.24 4.23
C MET A 378 -10.46 -8.11 3.75
N ASP A 379 -10.42 -9.38 4.14
CA ASP A 379 -9.35 -10.30 3.72
C ASP A 379 -9.36 -10.56 2.20
N SER A 380 -10.54 -10.72 1.60
CA SER A 380 -10.68 -10.98 0.15
C SER A 380 -10.36 -9.75 -0.71
N ILE A 381 -10.89 -8.57 -0.37
CA ILE A 381 -10.69 -7.35 -1.14
C ILE A 381 -9.26 -6.83 -1.00
N SER A 382 -8.67 -6.87 0.20
CA SER A 382 -7.28 -6.42 0.42
C SER A 382 -6.23 -7.29 -0.30
N GLN A 383 -6.57 -8.54 -0.65
CA GLN A 383 -5.72 -9.43 -1.46
C GLN A 383 -5.99 -9.31 -2.97
N CYS A 384 -7.13 -8.73 -3.38
CA CYS A 384 -7.43 -8.53 -4.80
C CYS A 384 -6.48 -7.50 -5.44
N ARG A 385 -6.12 -7.72 -6.71
CA ARG A 385 -5.24 -6.86 -7.51
C ARG A 385 -5.84 -6.48 -8.87
N GLN A 386 -7.10 -6.84 -9.11
CA GLN A 386 -7.82 -6.50 -10.34
C GLN A 386 -8.28 -5.03 -10.29
N THR A 387 -8.34 -4.38 -11.44
CA THR A 387 -8.72 -2.97 -11.59
C THR A 387 -9.99 -2.82 -12.42
N GLY A 388 -10.73 -1.72 -12.20
CA GLY A 388 -12.05 -1.52 -12.81
C GLY A 388 -13.11 -2.48 -12.29
N PHE A 389 -14.26 -2.56 -12.96
CA PHE A 389 -15.36 -3.42 -12.56
C PHE A 389 -15.04 -4.90 -12.80
N HIS A 390 -14.96 -5.68 -11.73
CA HIS A 390 -14.77 -7.13 -11.77
C HIS A 390 -15.67 -7.85 -10.75
N PRO A 391 -16.16 -9.07 -11.07
CA PRO A 391 -16.93 -9.85 -10.10
C PRO A 391 -16.02 -10.40 -9.01
N HIS A 392 -16.51 -10.40 -7.77
CA HIS A 392 -15.88 -11.12 -6.65
C HIS A 392 -16.55 -12.49 -6.46
N PRO A 393 -15.83 -13.51 -5.95
CA PRO A 393 -16.34 -14.87 -5.85
C PRO A 393 -17.60 -14.94 -4.96
N ALA A 394 -18.67 -15.51 -5.52
CA ALA A 394 -19.93 -15.72 -4.80
C ALA A 394 -19.78 -16.81 -3.73
N GLY A 395 -19.99 -16.44 -2.47
CA GLY A 395 -19.86 -17.35 -1.33
C GLY A 395 -20.40 -16.71 -0.06
N GLN A 396 -19.54 -16.04 0.70
CA GLN A 396 -19.94 -15.24 1.87
C GLN A 396 -20.17 -13.77 1.50
N PRO A 397 -21.08 -13.05 2.18
CA PRO A 397 -21.25 -11.61 1.99
C PRO A 397 -19.96 -10.84 2.28
N LEU A 398 -19.50 -10.05 1.30
CA LEU A 398 -18.30 -9.21 1.43
C LEU A 398 -18.58 -7.95 2.25
N PHE A 399 -19.84 -7.52 2.31
CA PHE A 399 -20.32 -6.40 3.11
C PHE A 399 -21.58 -6.80 3.89
N THR A 400 -21.91 -6.03 4.90
CA THR A 400 -23.11 -6.16 5.73
C THR A 400 -23.60 -4.78 6.17
N GLU A 401 -24.77 -4.70 6.79
CA GLU A 401 -25.28 -3.47 7.38
C GLU A 401 -24.55 -3.14 8.69
N ALA A 402 -24.15 -1.87 8.85
CA ALA A 402 -23.33 -1.40 9.96
C ALA A 402 -24.15 -1.24 11.26
N GLN A 403 -23.96 -2.17 12.20
CA GLN A 403 -24.73 -2.25 13.46
C GLN A 403 -24.28 -1.25 14.54
N HIS A 404 -23.14 -0.60 14.38
CA HIS A 404 -22.55 0.34 15.34
C HIS A 404 -22.98 1.80 15.13
N ILE A 405 -23.97 2.04 14.29
CA ILE A 405 -24.49 3.38 13.94
C ILE A 405 -25.63 3.79 14.87
N VAL A 406 -25.62 5.06 15.28
CA VAL A 406 -26.72 5.69 16.01
C VAL A 406 -27.10 7.00 15.33
N LEU A 407 -28.29 7.06 14.74
CA LEU A 407 -28.84 8.31 14.22
C LEU A 407 -29.18 9.27 15.38
N SER A 408 -28.94 10.57 15.20
CA SER A 408 -29.29 11.57 16.23
C SER A 408 -29.62 12.94 15.63
N ASP A 409 -30.68 13.56 16.13
CA ASP A 409 -31.09 14.93 15.77
C ASP A 409 -30.38 16.01 16.62
N ASN A 410 -29.62 15.61 17.64
CA ASN A 410 -28.96 16.53 18.60
C ASN A 410 -27.71 17.23 18.04
N VAL A 411 -27.24 16.79 16.88
CA VAL A 411 -26.05 17.31 16.18
C VAL A 411 -26.48 17.59 14.75
N ALA A 412 -26.01 18.70 14.17
CA ALA A 412 -26.29 19.07 12.78
C ALA A 412 -25.02 18.94 11.94
N ALA A 413 -25.11 18.28 10.78
CA ALA A 413 -24.02 18.18 9.84
C ALA A 413 -23.70 19.55 9.19
N ARG A 414 -22.43 19.96 9.27
CA ARG A 414 -21.91 21.13 8.55
C ARG A 414 -21.38 20.70 7.19
N VAL A 415 -21.83 21.34 6.11
CA VAL A 415 -21.30 21.03 4.78
C VAL A 415 -20.16 21.98 4.44
N ILE A 416 -19.09 21.43 3.85
CA ILE A 416 -18.00 22.16 3.22
C ILE A 416 -17.94 21.70 1.76
N ASP A 417 -18.18 22.61 0.82
CA ASP A 417 -18.13 22.32 -0.61
C ASP A 417 -16.85 22.88 -1.23
N LEU A 418 -16.07 22.02 -1.89
CA LEU A 418 -14.78 22.32 -2.51
C LEU A 418 -14.78 22.09 -4.04
N ARG A 419 -15.93 21.71 -4.61
CA ARG A 419 -16.11 21.30 -6.01
C ARG A 419 -15.76 22.40 -7.03
#